data_AF-A0A931W963-F1
#
_entry.id   AF-A0A931W963-F1
#
_cell.length_a   1.000
_cell.length_b   1.000
_cell.length_c   1.000
_cell.angle_alpha   90.00
_cell.angle_beta   90.00
_cell.angle_gamma   90.00
#
_symmetry.space_group_name_H-M   'P 1'
#
loop_
_entity.id
_entity.type
_entity.pdbx_description
1 polymer ?
#
loop_
_entity_poly.entity_id
_entity_poly.type
_entity_poly.pdbx_seq_one_letter_code
_entity_poly.pdbx_strand_id
1 'polypeptide(L)'
;MNDMNDDFFPKGIKEIRHLRKKKKKKRAVLSRLLEHAETHPAEIISPWKVYISGFRFQYAIAGALIVLLAGGGAASAAEGALPGDILYPVKIYVNEPLRGAMVLGGVPKARFEAERTIRRLEEAETLAAQGRLDKTSAETVREHFENSVTAFNSAVDNLESNGSMEDAVNARVDFEAHINAHSRILSTVRNSEVPQKDDIVPLHDSVEENANKAKERRTNTVETFLKDSRNEFDERAQSVRTIIKETEDRLKGAESTSGTSGSSVRDVILENIPQTLQTAEDALEDARQKRGSGDSDNAYSALLDSESAAKEADISLTRGLKFGEEEKEKEKRDSSRKENNSGKGSGSDRDGKDNSGSGSNSGKNGD
;
A
#
# COMPACT_ATOMS: atom_id res chain seq x y z
N MET A 1 -38.04 -46.21 -74.88
CA MET A 1 -39.21 -47.09 -74.96
C MET A 1 -38.97 -48.29 -74.06
N ASN A 2 -39.99 -48.61 -73.26
CA ASN A 2 -40.25 -49.85 -72.51
C ASN A 2 -39.67 -49.98 -71.10
N ASP A 3 -40.43 -49.40 -70.17
CA ASP A 3 -41.14 -50.04 -69.05
C ASP A 3 -40.71 -51.44 -68.55
N MET A 4 -40.52 -51.43 -67.22
CA MET A 4 -41.00 -52.36 -66.19
C MET A 4 -40.70 -53.86 -66.30
N ASN A 5 -40.07 -54.38 -65.23
CA ASN A 5 -40.60 -55.56 -64.54
C ASN A 5 -40.15 -55.59 -63.07
N ASP A 6 -41.03 -55.08 -62.22
CA ASP A 6 -41.04 -55.15 -60.76
C ASP A 6 -41.38 -56.57 -60.28
N ASP A 7 -40.39 -57.46 -60.20
CA ASP A 7 -40.62 -58.79 -59.59
C ASP A 7 -39.41 -59.37 -58.82
N PHE A 8 -38.42 -58.52 -58.51
CA PHE A 8 -37.22 -58.94 -57.78
C PHE A 8 -37.44 -59.02 -56.25
N PHE A 9 -38.26 -58.11 -55.71
CA PHE A 9 -38.46 -57.98 -54.27
C PHE A 9 -39.18 -59.15 -53.56
N PRO A 10 -40.20 -59.83 -54.12
CA PRO A 10 -40.83 -60.95 -53.43
C PRO A 10 -39.97 -62.23 -53.42
N LYS A 11 -38.99 -62.36 -54.33
CA LYS A 11 -38.00 -63.46 -54.33
C LYS A 11 -36.92 -63.27 -53.26
N GLY A 12 -36.41 -62.05 -53.07
CA GLY A 12 -35.40 -61.75 -52.05
C GLY A 12 -35.86 -62.02 -50.61
N ILE A 13 -37.15 -61.80 -50.31
CA ILE A 13 -37.72 -62.04 -48.96
C ILE A 13 -37.81 -63.54 -48.62
N LYS A 14 -37.92 -64.43 -49.62
CA LYS A 14 -37.90 -65.89 -49.41
C LYS A 14 -36.50 -66.41 -49.08
N GLU A 15 -35.42 -65.82 -49.61
CA GLU A 15 -34.04 -66.23 -49.31
C GLU A 15 -33.59 -65.81 -47.89
N ILE A 16 -34.03 -64.65 -47.40
CA ILE A 16 -33.68 -64.15 -46.05
C ILE A 16 -34.24 -65.08 -44.95
N ARG A 17 -35.32 -65.82 -45.22
CA ARG A 17 -35.92 -66.77 -44.27
C ARG A 17 -35.01 -67.98 -43.97
N HIS A 18 -34.09 -68.32 -44.87
CA HIS A 18 -33.14 -69.44 -44.68
C HIS A 18 -31.87 -69.06 -43.89
N LEU A 19 -31.55 -67.77 -43.77
CA LEU A 19 -30.40 -67.29 -42.97
C LEU A 19 -30.65 -67.29 -41.46
N ARG A 20 -31.91 -67.46 -41.03
CA ARG A 20 -32.32 -67.50 -39.61
C ARG A 20 -31.90 -68.79 -38.88
N LYS A 21 -31.47 -69.83 -39.60
CA LYS A 21 -30.98 -71.10 -39.02
C LYS A 21 -29.46 -71.22 -39.06
N LYS A 22 -28.76 -70.41 -38.25
CA LYS A 22 -27.41 -70.74 -37.75
C LYS A 22 -27.04 -69.93 -36.50
N LYS A 23 -27.93 -69.93 -35.49
CA LYS A 23 -27.63 -69.40 -34.12
C LYS A 23 -26.32 -69.96 -33.54
N LYS A 24 -25.95 -71.20 -33.89
CA LYS A 24 -24.67 -71.83 -33.49
C LYS A 24 -23.43 -71.13 -34.09
N LYS A 25 -23.48 -70.64 -35.33
CA LYS A 25 -22.33 -69.94 -35.95
C LYS A 25 -22.13 -68.53 -35.41
N LYS A 26 -23.20 -67.80 -35.07
CA LYS A 26 -23.09 -66.49 -34.40
C LYS A 26 -22.47 -66.61 -33.00
N ARG A 27 -22.81 -67.66 -32.24
CA ARG A 27 -22.17 -67.95 -30.94
C ARG A 27 -20.70 -68.32 -31.08
N ALA A 28 -20.32 -69.07 -32.12
CA ALA A 28 -18.92 -69.41 -32.38
C ALA A 28 -18.08 -68.18 -32.78
N VAL A 29 -18.65 -67.23 -33.52
CA VAL A 29 -17.96 -65.96 -33.85
C VAL A 29 -17.86 -65.05 -32.63
N LEU A 30 -18.94 -64.94 -31.84
CA LEU A 30 -18.94 -64.14 -30.61
C LEU A 30 -17.95 -64.67 -29.58
N SER A 31 -17.86 -66.00 -29.39
CA SER A 31 -16.87 -66.59 -28.48
C SER A 31 -15.44 -66.31 -28.92
N ARG A 32 -15.14 -66.43 -30.22
CA ARG A 32 -13.81 -66.05 -30.74
C ARG A 32 -13.50 -64.57 -30.60
N LEU A 33 -14.48 -63.68 -30.73
CA LEU A 33 -14.29 -62.24 -30.51
C LEU A 33 -14.06 -61.91 -29.04
N LEU A 34 -14.78 -62.57 -28.13
CA LEU A 34 -14.58 -62.41 -26.68
C LEU A 34 -13.23 -62.95 -26.23
N GLU A 35 -12.83 -64.12 -26.73
CA GLU A 35 -11.51 -64.71 -26.47
C GLU A 35 -10.38 -63.82 -27.01
N HIS A 36 -10.57 -63.22 -28.20
CA HIS A 36 -9.62 -62.24 -28.74
C HIS A 36 -9.59 -60.93 -27.93
N ALA A 37 -10.74 -60.46 -27.46
CA ALA A 37 -10.85 -59.24 -26.63
C ALA A 37 -10.27 -59.43 -25.22
N GLU A 38 -10.37 -60.63 -24.64
CA GLU A 38 -9.75 -60.97 -23.34
C GLU A 38 -8.23 -61.12 -23.44
N THR A 39 -7.73 -61.64 -24.56
CA THR A 39 -6.27 -61.81 -24.79
C THR A 39 -5.58 -60.55 -25.31
N HIS A 40 -6.34 -59.58 -25.81
CA HIS A 40 -5.85 -58.28 -26.28
C HIS A 40 -6.70 -57.15 -25.70
N PRO A 41 -6.63 -56.87 -24.39
CA PRO A 41 -7.33 -55.74 -23.80
C PRO A 41 -6.80 -54.46 -24.44
N ALA A 42 -7.63 -53.77 -25.22
CA ALA A 42 -7.31 -52.42 -25.65
C ALA A 42 -7.28 -51.55 -24.39
N GLU A 43 -6.11 -50.99 -24.06
CA GLU A 43 -6.03 -49.95 -23.03
C GLU A 43 -6.85 -48.75 -23.51
N ILE A 44 -8.08 -48.63 -23.00
CA ILE A 44 -8.89 -47.43 -23.24
C ILE A 44 -8.30 -46.34 -22.35
N ILE A 45 -7.27 -45.67 -22.87
CA ILE A 45 -6.69 -44.49 -22.22
C ILE A 45 -7.77 -43.40 -22.25
N SER A 46 -8.38 -43.15 -21.09
CA SER A 46 -9.35 -42.07 -20.91
C SER A 46 -8.72 -40.73 -21.34
N PRO A 47 -9.40 -39.91 -22.15
CA PRO A 47 -8.94 -38.56 -22.49
C PRO A 47 -8.60 -37.71 -21.26
N TRP A 48 -9.26 -37.96 -20.13
CA TRP A 48 -8.99 -37.30 -18.85
C TRP A 48 -7.66 -37.72 -18.22
N LYS A 49 -7.17 -38.96 -18.43
CA LYS A 49 -5.86 -39.38 -17.94
C LYS A 49 -4.73 -38.65 -18.66
N VAL A 50 -4.86 -38.40 -19.96
CA VAL A 50 -3.88 -37.62 -20.74
C VAL A 50 -3.90 -36.15 -20.31
N TYR A 51 -5.09 -35.60 -20.03
CA TYR A 51 -5.26 -34.22 -19.57
C TYR A 51 -4.67 -34.00 -18.16
N ILE A 52 -4.86 -34.94 -17.24
CA ILE A 52 -4.38 -34.84 -15.84
C ILE A 52 -2.91 -35.28 -15.70
N SER A 53 -2.42 -36.22 -16.53
CA SER A 53 -1.03 -36.72 -16.49
C SER A 53 -0.06 -35.88 -17.33
N GLY A 54 -0.55 -35.11 -18.31
CA GLY A 54 0.28 -34.27 -19.19
C GLY A 54 0.49 -32.85 -18.66
N PHE A 55 -0.39 -32.38 -17.78
CA PHE A 55 -0.14 -31.16 -17.04
C PHE A 55 0.87 -31.50 -15.95
N ARG A 56 2.13 -31.15 -16.19
CA ARG A 56 3.21 -31.31 -15.22
C ARG A 56 2.90 -30.36 -14.07
N PHE A 57 2.04 -30.80 -13.15
CA PHE A 57 1.66 -30.07 -11.94
C PHE A 57 2.89 -29.60 -11.18
N GLN A 58 4.00 -30.34 -11.28
CA GLN A 58 5.32 -29.95 -10.81
C GLN A 58 5.84 -28.64 -11.41
N TYR A 59 5.62 -28.36 -12.71
CA TYR A 59 5.96 -27.09 -13.35
C TYR A 59 4.91 -25.99 -13.14
N ALA A 60 3.64 -26.34 -12.94
CA ALA A 60 2.63 -25.37 -12.51
C ALA A 60 2.88 -24.91 -11.07
N ILE A 61 3.25 -25.84 -10.18
CA ILE A 61 3.64 -25.58 -8.79
C ILE A 61 5.01 -24.91 -8.76
N ALA A 62 6.01 -25.35 -9.53
CA ALA A 62 7.29 -24.66 -9.62
C ALA A 62 7.16 -23.28 -10.26
N GLY A 63 6.29 -23.10 -11.25
CA GLY A 63 5.96 -21.80 -11.84
C GLY A 63 5.25 -20.89 -10.84
N ALA A 64 4.26 -21.40 -10.11
CA ALA A 64 3.61 -20.68 -9.02
C ALA A 64 4.60 -20.35 -7.90
N LEU A 65 5.50 -21.26 -7.54
CA LEU A 65 6.56 -21.04 -6.56
C LEU A 65 7.61 -20.05 -7.07
N ILE A 66 7.96 -20.04 -8.36
CA ILE A 66 8.86 -19.03 -8.94
C ILE A 66 8.16 -17.67 -8.96
N VAL A 67 6.87 -17.61 -9.32
CA VAL A 67 6.07 -16.39 -9.22
C VAL A 67 5.90 -15.96 -7.76
N LEU A 68 5.85 -16.87 -6.80
CA LEU A 68 5.66 -16.58 -5.38
C LEU A 68 6.98 -16.33 -4.64
N LEU A 69 8.12 -16.84 -5.13
CA LEU A 69 9.47 -16.59 -4.61
C LEU A 69 10.09 -15.35 -5.26
N ALA A 70 9.97 -15.20 -6.59
CA ALA A 70 10.34 -13.97 -7.29
C ALA A 70 9.34 -12.84 -7.00
N GLY A 71 8.04 -13.17 -6.93
CA GLY A 71 6.99 -12.23 -6.53
C GLY A 71 6.93 -12.01 -5.02
N GLY A 72 7.43 -12.91 -4.17
CA GLY A 72 7.55 -12.67 -2.73
C GLY A 72 8.61 -11.60 -2.42
N GLY A 73 9.76 -11.68 -3.11
CA GLY A 73 10.77 -10.61 -3.08
C GLY A 73 10.25 -9.31 -3.69
N ALA A 74 9.57 -9.37 -4.84
CA ALA A 74 9.01 -8.19 -5.50
C ALA A 74 7.83 -7.56 -4.71
N ALA A 75 6.98 -8.36 -4.07
CA ALA A 75 5.89 -7.89 -3.21
C ALA A 75 6.43 -7.26 -1.93
N SER A 76 7.46 -7.85 -1.32
CA SER A 76 8.15 -7.26 -0.17
C SER A 76 8.86 -5.95 -0.54
N ALA A 77 9.49 -5.88 -1.73
CA ALA A 77 10.09 -4.64 -2.22
C ALA A 77 9.03 -3.60 -2.62
N ALA A 78 7.88 -4.03 -3.13
CA ALA A 78 6.75 -3.16 -3.46
C ALA A 78 6.15 -2.50 -2.20
N GLU A 79 6.21 -3.14 -1.04
CA GLU A 79 5.71 -2.54 0.20
C GLU A 79 6.46 -1.25 0.58
N GLY A 80 7.76 -1.18 0.26
CA GLY A 80 8.59 0.01 0.43
C GLY A 80 8.59 0.97 -0.77
N ALA A 81 7.88 0.63 -1.86
CA ALA A 81 7.85 1.47 -3.05
C ALA A 81 7.08 2.77 -2.80
N LEU A 82 7.62 3.86 -3.34
CA LEU A 82 7.05 5.20 -3.33
C LEU A 82 6.44 5.53 -4.72
N PRO A 83 5.52 6.50 -4.81
CA PRO A 83 5.04 7.00 -6.08
C PRO A 83 6.20 7.32 -7.05
N GLY A 84 6.11 6.81 -8.27
CA GLY A 84 7.17 6.89 -9.29
C GLY A 84 8.16 5.72 -9.30
N ASP A 85 8.17 4.87 -8.27
CA ASP A 85 8.96 3.63 -8.28
C ASP A 85 8.29 2.55 -9.15
N ILE A 86 9.12 1.72 -9.80
CA ILE A 86 8.68 0.66 -10.73
C ILE A 86 7.67 -0.31 -10.08
N LEU A 87 7.83 -0.59 -8.79
CA LEU A 87 6.99 -1.55 -8.05
C LEU A 87 5.81 -0.90 -7.32
N TYR A 88 5.64 0.42 -7.40
CA TYR A 88 4.51 1.11 -6.77
C TYR A 88 3.13 0.64 -7.28
N PRO A 89 2.93 0.36 -8.58
CA PRO A 89 1.66 -0.22 -9.05
C PRO A 89 1.36 -1.58 -8.41
N VAL A 90 2.38 -2.38 -8.10
CA VAL A 90 2.19 -3.67 -7.41
C VAL A 90 1.68 -3.45 -5.99
N LYS A 91 2.21 -2.44 -5.29
CA LYS A 91 1.73 -2.04 -3.96
C LYS A 91 0.24 -1.71 -3.97
N ILE A 92 -0.16 -0.79 -4.85
CA ILE A 92 -1.51 -0.21 -4.88
C ILE A 92 -2.55 -1.18 -5.46
N TYR A 93 -2.23 -1.90 -6.53
CA TYR A 93 -3.22 -2.69 -7.27
C TYR A 93 -3.22 -4.18 -6.90
N VAL A 94 -2.19 -4.67 -6.19
CA VAL A 94 -2.08 -6.09 -5.83
C VAL A 94 -1.98 -6.28 -4.33
N ASN A 95 -0.94 -5.74 -3.68
CA ASN A 95 -0.68 -6.01 -2.27
C ASN A 95 -1.78 -5.46 -1.35
N GLU A 96 -2.10 -4.16 -1.49
CA GLU A 96 -3.07 -3.51 -0.63
C GLU A 96 -4.50 -4.05 -0.80
N PRO A 97 -5.03 -4.27 -2.03
CA PRO A 97 -6.34 -4.86 -2.21
C PRO A 97 -6.41 -6.29 -1.66
N LEU A 98 -5.36 -7.09 -1.83
CA LEU A 98 -5.30 -8.44 -1.29
C LEU A 98 -5.33 -8.42 0.25
N ARG A 99 -4.51 -7.56 0.88
CA ARG A 99 -4.54 -7.37 2.34
C ARG A 99 -5.90 -6.89 2.80
N GLY A 100 -6.46 -5.87 2.15
CA GLY A 100 -7.76 -5.29 2.48
C GLY A 100 -8.94 -6.24 2.31
N ALA A 101 -8.86 -7.21 1.39
CA ALA A 101 -9.87 -8.27 1.20
C ALA A 101 -9.82 -9.35 2.30
N MET A 102 -8.67 -9.51 2.96
CA MET A 102 -8.50 -10.44 4.07
C MET A 102 -8.88 -9.83 5.44
N VAL A 103 -9.08 -8.52 5.50
CA VAL A 103 -9.49 -7.83 6.74
C VAL A 103 -10.99 -8.06 6.96
N LEU A 104 -11.31 -8.80 8.03
CA LEU A 104 -12.68 -9.14 8.42
C LEU A 104 -13.12 -8.32 9.65
N GLY A 105 -14.37 -7.84 9.63
CA GLY A 105 -14.97 -7.06 10.71
C GLY A 105 -14.87 -5.54 10.51
N GLY A 106 -15.80 -4.79 11.12
CA GLY A 106 -15.89 -3.34 10.96
C GLY A 106 -14.68 -2.59 11.52
N VAL A 107 -14.28 -2.90 12.76
CA VAL A 107 -13.16 -2.20 13.44
C VAL A 107 -11.83 -2.47 12.73
N PRO A 108 -11.47 -3.73 12.42
CA PRO A 108 -10.27 -4.00 11.64
C PRO A 108 -10.29 -3.32 10.26
N LYS A 109 -11.47 -3.23 9.62
CA LYS A 109 -11.61 -2.57 8.32
C LYS A 109 -11.38 -1.07 8.40
N ALA A 110 -11.99 -0.38 9.38
CA ALA A 110 -11.75 1.04 9.63
C ALA A 110 -10.26 1.30 9.90
N ARG A 111 -9.63 0.48 10.74
CA ARG A 111 -8.19 0.57 11.01
C ARG A 111 -7.34 0.39 9.74
N PHE A 112 -7.65 -0.61 8.91
CA PHE A 112 -6.92 -0.85 7.67
C PHE A 112 -7.00 0.34 6.71
N GLU A 113 -8.18 0.94 6.54
CA GLU A 113 -8.32 2.10 5.66
C GLU A 113 -7.62 3.33 6.25
N ALA A 114 -7.65 3.54 7.58
CA ALA A 114 -6.86 4.58 8.25
C ALA A 114 -5.35 4.38 8.03
N GLU A 115 -4.84 3.17 8.23
CA GLU A 115 -3.43 2.82 7.97
C GLU A 115 -3.04 3.14 6.51
N ARG A 116 -3.94 2.87 5.56
CA ARG A 116 -3.72 3.16 4.15
C ARG A 116 -3.65 4.67 3.88
N THR A 117 -4.52 5.46 4.50
CA THR A 117 -4.49 6.93 4.44
C THR A 117 -3.20 7.50 4.99
N ILE A 118 -2.85 7.10 6.22
CA ILE A 118 -1.62 7.52 6.90
C ILE A 118 -0.41 7.23 6.04
N ARG A 119 -0.34 6.01 5.48
CA ARG A 119 0.74 5.59 4.60
C ARG A 119 0.90 6.50 3.38
N ARG A 120 -0.17 7.01 2.77
CA ARG A 120 -0.06 7.95 1.64
C ARG A 120 0.65 9.23 2.05
N LEU A 121 0.35 9.75 3.24
CA LEU A 121 0.99 10.96 3.78
C LEU A 121 2.46 10.69 4.11
N GLU A 122 2.76 9.55 4.73
CA GLU A 122 4.14 9.14 5.00
C GLU A 122 4.99 8.99 3.73
N GLU A 123 4.39 8.53 2.63
CA GLU A 123 5.07 8.46 1.33
C GLU A 123 5.38 9.84 0.75
N ALA A 124 4.43 10.78 0.81
CA ALA A 124 4.70 12.17 0.41
C ALA A 124 5.81 12.81 1.26
N GLU A 125 5.77 12.60 2.56
CA GLU A 125 6.83 13.04 3.49
C GLU A 125 8.19 12.45 3.13
N THR A 126 8.25 11.15 2.87
CA THR A 126 9.48 10.43 2.50
C THR A 126 10.00 10.94 1.15
N LEU A 127 9.12 11.13 0.16
CA LEU A 127 9.46 11.71 -1.13
C LEU A 127 10.02 13.13 -0.97
N ALA A 128 9.43 13.93 -0.07
CA ALA A 128 9.90 15.28 0.19
C ALA A 128 11.28 15.30 0.84
N ALA A 129 11.54 14.47 1.85
CA ALA A 129 12.86 14.31 2.46
C ALA A 129 13.93 13.93 1.41
N GLN A 130 13.54 13.06 0.47
CA GLN A 130 14.40 12.63 -0.64
C GLN A 130 14.55 13.69 -1.74
N GLY A 131 13.79 14.78 -1.73
CA GLY A 131 13.76 15.77 -2.82
C GLY A 131 13.16 15.23 -4.12
N ARG A 132 12.29 14.21 -4.01
CA ARG A 132 11.64 13.50 -5.11
C ARG A 132 10.13 13.77 -5.20
N LEU A 133 9.59 14.56 -4.27
CA LEU A 133 8.18 14.97 -4.32
C LEU A 133 8.02 16.04 -5.40
N ASP A 134 7.56 15.60 -6.56
CA ASP A 134 7.22 16.43 -7.72
C ASP A 134 5.70 16.46 -7.94
N LYS A 135 5.24 17.24 -8.93
CA LYS A 135 3.82 17.35 -9.26
C LYS A 135 3.12 16.00 -9.49
N THR A 136 3.77 15.07 -10.17
CA THR A 136 3.15 13.81 -10.58
C THR A 136 2.98 12.89 -9.37
N SER A 137 4.02 12.79 -8.55
CA SER A 137 4.01 12.02 -7.32
C SER A 137 3.08 12.63 -6.27
N ALA A 138 3.06 13.96 -6.11
CA ALA A 138 2.12 14.66 -5.23
C ALA A 138 0.66 14.41 -5.63
N GLU A 139 0.34 14.48 -6.93
CA GLU A 139 -1.00 14.21 -7.44
C GLU A 139 -1.41 12.75 -7.23
N THR A 140 -0.48 11.81 -7.46
CA THR A 140 -0.71 10.37 -7.21
C THR A 140 -1.00 10.11 -5.73
N VAL A 141 -0.24 10.75 -4.83
CA VAL A 141 -0.50 10.66 -3.39
C VAL A 141 -1.86 11.22 -3.05
N ARG A 142 -2.20 12.42 -3.57
CA ARG A 142 -3.47 13.11 -3.32
C ARG A 142 -4.66 12.24 -3.71
N GLU A 143 -4.66 11.68 -4.92
CA GLU A 143 -5.75 10.82 -5.40
C GLU A 143 -5.94 9.59 -4.50
N HIS A 144 -4.86 8.88 -4.15
CA HIS A 144 -4.97 7.71 -3.30
C HIS A 144 -5.30 8.05 -1.85
N PHE A 145 -4.83 9.20 -1.36
CA PHE A 145 -5.20 9.75 -0.05
C PHE A 145 -6.71 9.98 0.02
N GLU A 146 -7.28 10.76 -0.91
CA GLU A 146 -8.72 11.06 -0.96
C GLU A 146 -9.60 9.81 -1.04
N ASN A 147 -9.17 8.84 -1.87
CA ASN A 147 -9.84 7.55 -1.97
C ASN A 147 -9.82 6.77 -0.65
N SER A 148 -8.68 6.74 0.04
CA SER A 148 -8.55 6.04 1.32
C SER A 148 -9.32 6.74 2.45
N VAL A 149 -9.35 8.08 2.48
CA VAL A 149 -10.18 8.86 3.43
C VAL A 149 -11.66 8.53 3.23
N THR A 150 -12.12 8.44 1.99
CA THR A 150 -13.51 8.05 1.68
C THR A 150 -13.83 6.64 2.16
N ALA A 151 -12.90 5.70 1.96
CA ALA A 151 -13.05 4.32 2.41
C ALA A 151 -13.04 4.20 3.94
N PHE A 152 -12.17 4.93 4.63
CA PHE A 152 -12.14 5.05 6.09
C PHE A 152 -13.47 5.58 6.62
N ASN A 153 -13.94 6.70 6.09
CA ASN A 153 -15.21 7.29 6.50
C ASN A 153 -16.36 6.29 6.34
N SER A 154 -16.44 5.61 5.19
CA SER A 154 -17.45 4.59 4.95
C SER A 154 -17.35 3.41 5.92
N ALA A 155 -16.13 2.98 6.29
CA ALA A 155 -15.94 1.91 7.26
C ALA A 155 -16.38 2.32 8.67
N VAL A 156 -16.13 3.57 9.07
CA VAL A 156 -16.59 4.11 10.36
C VAL A 156 -18.10 4.36 10.38
N ASP A 157 -18.70 4.89 9.31
CA ASP A 157 -20.15 5.08 9.20
C ASP A 157 -20.90 3.73 9.35
N ASN A 158 -20.28 2.63 8.88
CA ASN A 158 -20.78 1.27 9.10
C ASN A 158 -20.66 0.81 10.56
N LEU A 159 -19.63 1.24 11.30
CA LEU A 159 -19.53 0.97 12.75
C LEU A 159 -20.65 1.68 13.51
N GLU A 160 -20.86 2.96 13.20
CA GLU A 160 -21.92 3.79 13.78
C GLU A 160 -23.31 3.15 13.54
N SER A 161 -23.57 2.74 12.29
CA SER A 161 -24.85 2.11 11.90
C SER A 161 -25.08 0.73 12.53
N ASN A 162 -24.01 -0.01 12.85
CA ASN A 162 -24.08 -1.33 13.48
C ASN A 162 -24.07 -1.28 15.02
N GLY A 163 -24.11 -0.08 15.62
CA GLY A 163 -24.15 0.11 17.07
C GLY A 163 -22.80 0.06 17.77
N SER A 164 -21.69 -0.03 17.02
CA SER A 164 -20.31 0.02 17.54
C SER A 164 -19.83 1.47 17.68
N MET A 165 -20.56 2.25 18.47
CA MET A 165 -20.37 3.71 18.51
C MET A 165 -19.08 4.12 19.23
N GLU A 166 -18.72 3.41 20.28
CA GLU A 166 -17.44 3.62 20.99
C GLU A 166 -16.25 3.40 20.05
N ASP A 167 -16.26 2.28 19.31
CA ASP A 167 -15.23 1.98 18.30
C ASP A 167 -15.17 3.05 17.20
N ALA A 168 -16.33 3.57 16.78
CA ALA A 168 -16.39 4.64 15.80
C ALA A 168 -15.74 5.93 16.34
N VAL A 169 -16.07 6.34 17.58
CA VAL A 169 -15.46 7.50 18.24
C VAL A 169 -13.94 7.32 18.35
N ASN A 170 -13.48 6.14 18.82
CA ASN A 170 -12.06 5.83 18.94
C ASN A 170 -11.33 5.92 17.59
N ALA A 171 -11.90 5.32 16.54
CA ALA A 171 -11.35 5.38 15.19
C ALA A 171 -11.26 6.83 14.66
N ARG A 172 -12.28 7.66 14.94
CA ARG A 172 -12.27 9.08 14.53
C ARG A 172 -11.21 9.90 15.25
N VAL A 173 -11.06 9.70 16.57
CA VAL A 173 -10.02 10.39 17.38
C VAL A 173 -8.63 10.03 16.88
N ASP A 174 -8.36 8.74 16.67
CA ASP A 174 -7.07 8.27 16.17
C ASP A 174 -6.77 8.85 14.78
N PHE A 175 -7.76 8.81 13.89
CA PHE A 175 -7.61 9.31 12.53
C PHE A 175 -7.40 10.83 12.47
N GLU A 176 -8.12 11.59 13.28
CA GLU A 176 -7.93 13.05 13.39
C GLU A 176 -6.51 13.38 13.85
N ALA A 177 -6.03 12.75 14.92
CA ALA A 177 -4.69 12.97 15.44
C ALA A 177 -3.61 12.71 14.37
N HIS A 178 -3.76 11.61 13.63
CA HIS A 178 -2.86 11.28 12.52
C HIS A 178 -2.92 12.31 11.40
N ILE A 179 -4.10 12.65 10.89
CA ILE A 179 -4.21 13.60 9.78
C ILE A 179 -3.70 14.99 10.19
N ASN A 180 -4.00 15.45 11.39
CA ASN A 180 -3.48 16.73 11.88
C ASN A 180 -1.95 16.73 11.95
N ALA A 181 -1.35 15.68 12.51
CA ALA A 181 0.09 15.57 12.62
C ALA A 181 0.77 15.60 11.24
N HIS A 182 0.26 14.81 10.30
CA HIS A 182 0.79 14.77 8.93
C HIS A 182 0.51 16.06 8.14
N SER A 183 -0.63 16.70 8.34
CA SER A 183 -0.95 18.02 7.74
C SER A 183 0.06 19.08 8.16
N ARG A 184 0.42 19.13 9.44
CA ARG A 184 1.43 20.06 9.96
C ARG A 184 2.82 19.75 9.43
N ILE A 185 3.21 18.48 9.34
CA ILE A 185 4.49 18.08 8.76
C ILE A 185 4.57 18.49 7.30
N LEU A 186 3.53 18.23 6.49
CA LEU A 186 3.48 18.66 5.10
C LEU A 186 3.51 20.19 4.95
N SER A 187 2.90 20.92 5.89
CA SER A 187 3.00 22.39 5.96
C SER A 187 4.45 22.84 6.17
N THR A 188 5.17 22.20 7.09
CA THR A 188 6.59 22.46 7.34
C THR A 188 7.44 22.15 6.11
N VAL A 189 7.21 21.02 5.47
CA VAL A 189 7.89 20.62 4.23
C VAL A 189 7.67 21.65 3.12
N ARG A 190 6.42 22.09 2.90
CA ARG A 190 6.07 23.11 1.90
C ARG A 190 6.77 24.44 2.15
N ASN A 191 6.86 24.84 3.42
CA ASN A 191 7.44 26.13 3.81
C ASN A 191 8.98 26.10 3.78
N SER A 192 9.61 24.93 3.91
CA SER A 192 11.06 24.71 3.80
C SER A 192 11.57 25.04 2.38
N GLU A 193 12.88 25.25 2.17
CA GLU A 193 13.48 25.60 0.85
C GLU A 193 13.48 24.43 -0.17
N VAL A 194 12.36 23.71 -0.29
CA VAL A 194 12.21 22.62 -1.27
C VAL A 194 11.95 23.22 -2.67
N PRO A 195 12.64 22.74 -3.72
CA PRO A 195 12.28 23.06 -5.11
C PRO A 195 10.82 22.64 -5.40
N GLN A 196 10.11 23.38 -6.25
CA GLN A 196 8.72 23.06 -6.70
C GLN A 196 7.61 23.17 -5.63
N LYS A 197 7.67 24.17 -4.75
CA LYS A 197 6.63 24.45 -3.74
C LYS A 197 5.20 24.50 -4.29
N ASP A 198 5.02 25.07 -5.48
CA ASP A 198 3.71 25.24 -6.13
C ASP A 198 3.06 23.90 -6.51
N ASP A 199 3.87 22.86 -6.74
CA ASP A 199 3.39 21.53 -7.14
C ASP A 199 2.83 20.71 -5.96
N ILE A 200 3.14 21.10 -4.72
CA ILE A 200 2.70 20.43 -3.49
C ILE A 200 1.40 21.04 -2.93
N VAL A 201 1.09 22.29 -3.32
CA VAL A 201 -0.07 23.04 -2.82
C VAL A 201 -1.38 22.24 -2.89
N PRO A 202 -1.75 21.58 -4.01
CA PRO A 202 -3.02 20.85 -4.09
C PRO A 202 -3.10 19.66 -3.13
N LEU A 203 -1.98 18.97 -2.88
CA LEU A 203 -1.92 17.89 -1.91
C LEU A 203 -2.07 18.45 -0.49
N HIS A 204 -1.33 19.50 -0.17
CA HIS A 204 -1.39 20.14 1.14
C HIS A 204 -2.81 20.65 1.46
N ASP A 205 -3.44 21.37 0.53
CA ASP A 205 -4.80 21.91 0.69
C ASP A 205 -5.82 20.79 0.92
N SER A 206 -5.72 19.68 0.17
CA SER A 206 -6.60 18.51 0.35
C SER A 206 -6.42 17.86 1.72
N VAL A 207 -5.18 17.75 2.21
CA VAL A 207 -4.90 17.19 3.54
C VAL A 207 -5.39 18.12 4.65
N GLU A 208 -5.18 19.43 4.54
CA GLU A 208 -5.69 20.43 5.48
C GLU A 208 -7.24 20.45 5.51
N GLU A 209 -7.89 20.37 4.36
CA GLU A 209 -9.35 20.28 4.29
C GLU A 209 -9.87 19.01 4.99
N ASN A 210 -9.21 17.86 4.76
CA ASN A 210 -9.61 16.61 5.40
C ASN A 210 -9.28 16.57 6.91
N ALA A 211 -8.24 17.28 7.36
CA ALA A 211 -7.95 17.48 8.78
C ALA A 211 -9.11 18.20 9.49
N ASN A 212 -9.57 19.31 8.89
CA ASN A 212 -10.71 20.08 9.41
C ASN A 212 -12.00 19.25 9.42
N LYS A 213 -12.25 18.47 8.35
CA LYS A 213 -13.41 17.57 8.28
C LYS A 213 -13.33 16.39 9.27
N ALA A 214 -12.13 15.91 9.61
CA ALA A 214 -11.96 14.82 10.57
C ALA A 214 -12.48 15.24 11.95
N LYS A 215 -12.15 16.47 12.39
CA LYS A 215 -12.66 17.05 13.63
C LYS A 215 -14.18 17.22 13.62
N GLU A 216 -14.74 17.78 12.55
CA GLU A 216 -16.19 17.93 12.41
C GLU A 216 -16.92 16.58 12.49
N ARG A 217 -16.42 15.57 11.77
CA ARG A 217 -17.00 14.22 11.78
C ARG A 217 -16.92 13.58 13.16
N ARG A 218 -15.80 13.70 13.88
CA ARG A 218 -15.68 13.21 15.26
C ARG A 218 -16.74 13.87 16.14
N THR A 219 -16.87 15.19 16.10
CA THR A 219 -17.87 15.91 16.92
C THR A 219 -19.28 15.40 16.65
N ASN A 220 -19.66 15.22 15.39
CA ASN A 220 -20.97 14.70 15.01
C ASN A 220 -21.21 13.26 15.51
N THR A 221 -20.18 12.39 15.43
CA THR A 221 -20.24 11.04 16.00
C THR A 221 -20.43 11.12 17.52
N VAL A 222 -19.67 11.97 18.21
CA VAL A 222 -19.71 12.09 19.68
C VAL A 222 -21.06 12.58 20.17
N GLU A 223 -21.65 13.61 19.56
CA GLU A 223 -22.99 14.11 19.93
C GLU A 223 -24.06 13.00 19.94
N THR A 224 -23.92 12.01 19.06
CA THR A 224 -24.85 10.87 18.97
C THR A 224 -24.56 9.79 20.02
N PHE A 225 -23.31 9.68 20.51
CA PHE A 225 -22.84 8.63 21.43
C PHE A 225 -23.13 8.91 22.92
N LEU A 226 -23.18 10.18 23.34
CA LEU A 226 -23.06 10.61 24.74
C LEU A 226 -24.14 10.13 25.74
N LYS A 227 -25.10 9.30 25.32
CA LYS A 227 -26.15 8.78 26.21
C LYS A 227 -25.70 7.67 27.17
N ASP A 228 -24.58 6.97 26.93
CA ASP A 228 -24.17 5.79 27.73
C ASP A 228 -22.76 5.85 28.37
N SER A 229 -21.90 6.82 28.07
CA SER A 229 -20.44 6.71 28.30
C SER A 229 -19.89 7.36 29.58
N ARG A 230 -20.70 7.48 30.64
CA ARG A 230 -20.32 8.21 31.87
C ARG A 230 -19.22 7.54 32.69
N ASN A 231 -18.91 6.27 32.44
CA ASN A 231 -18.03 5.47 33.30
C ASN A 231 -16.55 5.44 32.88
N GLU A 232 -16.20 5.97 31.69
CA GLU A 232 -14.83 5.83 31.13
C GLU A 232 -13.99 7.11 31.17
N PHE A 233 -14.57 8.23 31.60
CA PHE A 233 -13.88 9.53 31.60
C PHE A 233 -12.55 9.47 32.37
N ASP A 234 -12.54 8.89 33.56
CA ASP A 234 -11.36 8.92 34.44
C ASP A 234 -10.21 8.06 33.90
N GLU A 235 -10.51 6.88 33.35
CA GLU A 235 -9.52 6.00 32.73
C GLU A 235 -8.92 6.65 31.48
N ARG A 236 -9.79 7.19 30.61
CA ARG A 236 -9.37 7.86 29.39
C ARG A 236 -8.55 9.12 29.70
N ALA A 237 -8.96 9.92 30.69
CA ALA A 237 -8.18 11.08 31.15
C ALA A 237 -6.80 10.71 31.73
N GLN A 238 -6.66 9.51 32.32
CA GLN A 238 -5.36 9.00 32.76
C GLN A 238 -4.49 8.55 31.57
N SER A 239 -5.08 7.88 30.58
CA SER A 239 -4.40 7.52 29.34
C SER A 239 -3.84 8.78 28.64
N VAL A 240 -4.64 9.83 28.50
CA VAL A 240 -4.20 11.10 27.89
C VAL A 240 -3.05 11.74 28.66
N ARG A 241 -3.12 11.81 30.00
CA ARG A 241 -1.99 12.29 30.83
C ARG A 241 -0.71 11.48 30.59
N THR A 242 -0.85 10.18 30.38
CA THR A 242 0.29 9.28 30.16
C THR A 242 0.93 9.57 28.82
N ILE A 243 0.14 9.72 27.75
CA ILE A 243 0.62 10.10 26.41
C ILE A 243 1.35 11.46 26.47
N ILE A 244 0.77 12.48 27.09
CA ILE A 244 1.40 13.81 27.24
C ILE A 244 2.77 13.67 27.90
N LYS A 245 2.82 13.00 29.07
CA LYS A 245 4.06 12.84 29.84
C LYS A 245 5.13 12.05 29.06
N GLU A 246 4.77 10.93 28.47
CA GLU A 246 5.71 10.11 27.68
C GLU A 246 6.24 10.87 26.46
N THR A 247 5.38 11.66 25.82
CA THR A 247 5.77 12.51 24.67
C THR A 247 6.74 13.60 25.11
N GLU A 248 6.48 14.28 26.23
CA GLU A 248 7.41 15.27 26.80
C GLU A 248 8.77 14.67 27.14
N ASP A 249 8.78 13.51 27.80
CA ASP A 249 10.02 12.85 28.23
C ASP A 249 10.85 12.44 27.01
N ARG A 250 10.20 11.93 25.95
CA ARG A 250 10.85 11.62 24.68
C ARG A 250 11.34 12.88 23.94
N LEU A 251 10.57 13.98 23.97
CA LEU A 251 10.96 15.25 23.37
C LEU A 251 12.22 15.83 24.03
N LYS A 252 12.27 15.86 25.37
CA LYS A 252 13.45 16.29 26.14
C LYS A 252 14.69 15.47 25.78
N GLY A 253 14.52 14.15 25.58
CA GLY A 253 15.59 13.27 25.10
C GLY A 253 16.04 13.59 23.66
N ALA A 254 15.10 13.94 22.78
CA ALA A 254 15.37 14.32 21.39
C ALA A 254 16.11 15.66 21.28
N GLU A 255 15.76 16.66 22.10
CA GLU A 255 16.44 17.96 22.14
C GLU A 255 17.88 17.85 22.64
N SER A 256 18.10 17.00 23.65
CA SER A 256 19.43 16.75 24.23
C SER A 256 20.42 16.11 23.25
N THR A 257 19.92 15.50 22.17
CA THR A 257 20.74 14.83 21.13
C THR A 257 20.90 15.68 19.86
N SER A 258 20.24 16.83 19.77
CA SER A 258 20.33 17.76 18.64
C SER A 258 21.60 18.62 18.75
N GLY A 259 22.64 18.24 18.01
CA GLY A 259 23.83 19.07 17.84
C GLY A 259 23.49 20.35 17.08
N THR A 260 24.01 21.49 17.54
CA THR A 260 23.82 22.83 16.97
C THR A 260 24.35 22.92 15.54
N SER A 261 23.57 22.59 14.51
CA SER A 261 23.82 23.00 13.12
C SER A 261 22.66 22.69 12.17
N GLY A 262 21.90 23.73 11.79
CA GLY A 262 20.98 23.76 10.64
C GLY A 262 19.50 23.79 11.01
N SER A 263 18.69 24.62 10.34
CA SER A 263 17.23 24.60 10.43
C SER A 263 16.68 23.42 9.60
N SER A 264 16.81 22.20 10.10
CA SER A 264 16.28 21.02 9.40
C SER A 264 14.76 20.97 9.46
N VAL A 265 14.12 20.25 8.54
CA VAL A 265 12.66 19.98 8.60
C VAL A 265 12.30 19.34 9.95
N ARG A 266 13.17 18.47 10.46
CA ARG A 266 13.07 17.87 11.80
C ARG A 266 12.97 18.93 12.89
N ASP A 267 13.86 19.91 12.91
CA ASP A 267 13.90 20.88 14.02
C ASP A 267 12.65 21.76 14.03
N VAL A 268 12.14 22.15 12.85
CA VAL A 268 10.87 22.88 12.74
C VAL A 268 9.68 22.02 13.19
N ILE A 269 9.68 20.72 12.91
CA ILE A 269 8.64 19.81 13.44
C ILE A 269 8.72 19.78 14.97
N LEU A 270 9.91 19.59 15.54
CA LEU A 270 10.09 19.49 17.00
C LEU A 270 9.72 20.79 17.74
N GLU A 271 10.01 21.95 17.16
CA GLU A 271 9.67 23.27 17.73
C GLU A 271 8.16 23.48 17.95
N ASN A 272 7.31 22.82 17.14
CA ASN A 272 5.86 22.96 17.24
C ASN A 272 5.21 22.02 18.27
N ILE A 273 5.90 20.95 18.69
CA ILE A 273 5.34 19.93 19.59
C ILE A 273 4.95 20.49 20.97
N PRO A 274 5.74 21.36 21.61
CA PRO A 274 5.35 21.98 22.88
C PRO A 274 4.00 22.70 22.84
N GLN A 275 3.69 23.38 21.72
CA GLN A 275 2.41 24.08 21.56
C GLN A 275 1.24 23.10 21.45
N THR A 276 1.43 21.98 20.73
CA THR A 276 0.41 20.93 20.62
C THR A 276 0.19 20.23 21.96
N LEU A 277 1.26 19.97 22.73
CA LEU A 277 1.15 19.43 24.10
C LEU A 277 0.41 20.39 25.03
N GLN A 278 0.70 21.68 24.98
CA GLN A 278 -0.06 22.68 25.75
C GLN A 278 -1.54 22.67 25.38
N THR A 279 -1.86 22.57 24.08
CA THR A 279 -3.26 22.47 23.62
C THR A 279 -3.95 21.22 24.20
N ALA A 280 -3.23 20.10 24.29
CA ALA A 280 -3.73 18.88 24.90
C ALA A 280 -3.97 19.06 26.41
N GLU A 281 -3.05 19.70 27.12
CA GLU A 281 -3.17 19.97 28.56
C GLU A 281 -4.34 20.91 28.88
N ASP A 282 -4.47 22.01 28.14
CA ASP A 282 -5.54 22.99 28.30
C ASP A 282 -6.92 22.33 28.10
N ALA A 283 -7.06 21.51 27.05
CA ALA A 283 -8.29 20.76 26.78
C ALA A 283 -8.58 19.71 27.87
N LEU A 284 -7.54 19.10 28.46
CA LEU A 284 -7.68 18.13 29.54
C LEU A 284 -8.16 18.78 30.83
N GLU A 285 -7.66 19.99 31.10
CA GLU A 285 -8.10 20.79 32.23
C GLU A 285 -9.57 21.22 32.06
N ASP A 286 -9.90 21.78 30.89
CA ASP A 286 -11.27 22.17 30.53
C ASP A 286 -12.26 20.99 30.66
N ALA A 287 -11.88 19.81 30.17
CA ALA A 287 -12.66 18.58 30.35
C ALA A 287 -12.95 18.27 31.82
N ARG A 288 -11.95 18.40 32.70
CA ARG A 288 -12.12 18.15 34.14
C ARG A 288 -12.99 19.20 34.81
N GLN A 289 -12.85 20.47 34.43
CA GLN A 289 -13.66 21.56 34.94
C GLN A 289 -15.15 21.35 34.57
N LYS A 290 -15.44 21.03 33.31
CA LYS A 290 -16.79 20.70 32.82
C LYS A 290 -17.39 19.48 33.51
N ARG A 291 -16.58 18.44 33.74
CA ARG A 291 -17.05 17.27 34.51
C ARG A 291 -17.40 17.66 35.95
N GLY A 292 -16.57 18.48 36.58
CA GLY A 292 -16.78 18.96 37.95
C GLY A 292 -18.02 19.84 38.11
N SER A 293 -18.42 20.58 37.06
CA SER A 293 -19.65 21.38 37.04
C SER A 293 -20.91 20.58 36.67
N GLY A 294 -20.78 19.30 36.34
CA GLY A 294 -21.88 18.42 35.93
C GLY A 294 -22.19 18.43 34.44
N ASP A 295 -21.46 19.21 33.64
CA ASP A 295 -21.57 19.26 32.18
C ASP A 295 -20.82 18.09 31.52
N SER A 296 -21.37 16.89 31.69
CA SER A 296 -20.69 15.63 31.31
C SER A 296 -20.46 15.48 29.81
N ASP A 297 -21.38 16.01 29.00
CA ASP A 297 -21.36 15.88 27.54
C ASP A 297 -20.21 16.72 26.97
N ASN A 298 -20.15 18.01 27.34
CA ASN A 298 -19.05 18.88 26.92
C ASN A 298 -17.72 18.49 27.57
N ALA A 299 -17.75 17.89 28.76
CA ALA A 299 -16.55 17.36 29.39
C ALA A 299 -15.92 16.24 28.56
N TYR A 300 -16.73 15.29 28.09
CA TYR A 300 -16.22 14.19 27.28
C TYR A 300 -15.71 14.69 25.92
N SER A 301 -16.43 15.60 25.25
CA SER A 301 -15.96 16.22 24.01
C SER A 301 -14.60 16.91 24.18
N ALA A 302 -14.41 17.69 25.26
CA ALA A 302 -13.14 18.33 25.58
C ALA A 302 -12.03 17.30 25.90
N LEU A 303 -12.37 16.17 26.53
CA LEU A 303 -11.42 15.08 26.78
C LEU A 303 -10.94 14.45 25.46
N LEU A 304 -11.83 14.29 24.48
CA LEU A 304 -11.44 13.77 23.16
C LEU A 304 -10.59 14.79 22.39
N ASP A 305 -10.83 16.10 22.56
CA ASP A 305 -9.97 17.15 21.99
C ASP A 305 -8.54 17.04 22.56
N SER A 306 -8.45 16.86 23.87
CA SER A 306 -7.18 16.64 24.56
C SER A 306 -6.46 15.39 24.07
N GLU A 307 -7.17 14.27 23.91
CA GLU A 307 -6.60 13.03 23.42
C GLU A 307 -6.10 13.15 21.97
N SER A 308 -6.88 13.77 21.09
CA SER A 308 -6.51 14.03 19.70
C SER A 308 -5.20 14.84 19.64
N ALA A 309 -5.11 15.93 20.39
CA ALA A 309 -3.91 16.77 20.45
C ALA A 309 -2.70 16.04 21.08
N ALA A 310 -2.90 15.25 22.13
CA ALA A 310 -1.82 14.47 22.75
C ALA A 310 -1.24 13.43 21.77
N LYS A 311 -2.12 12.72 21.04
CA LYS A 311 -1.71 11.78 20.00
C LYS A 311 -1.06 12.48 18.82
N GLU A 312 -1.58 13.63 18.39
CA GLU A 312 -0.97 14.47 17.34
C GLU A 312 0.49 14.80 17.70
N ALA A 313 0.74 15.27 18.92
CA ALA A 313 2.08 15.58 19.41
C ALA A 313 3.01 14.35 19.38
N ASP A 314 2.53 13.19 19.84
CA ASP A 314 3.30 11.94 19.83
C ASP A 314 3.66 11.46 18.42
N ILE A 315 2.70 11.55 17.49
CA ILE A 315 2.89 11.18 16.09
C ILE A 315 3.88 12.15 15.43
N SER A 316 3.73 13.45 15.65
CA SER A 316 4.67 14.47 15.16
C SER A 316 6.09 14.25 15.68
N LEU A 317 6.26 13.89 16.96
CA LEU A 317 7.57 13.53 17.52
C LEU A 317 8.17 12.32 16.82
N THR A 318 7.38 11.26 16.69
CA THR A 318 7.80 10.00 16.06
C THR A 318 8.26 10.24 14.61
N ARG A 319 7.49 11.00 13.84
CA ARG A 319 7.84 11.34 12.46
C ARG A 319 9.05 12.28 12.39
N GLY A 320 9.10 13.33 13.23
CA GLY A 320 10.23 14.27 13.28
C GLY A 320 11.56 13.57 13.57
N LEU A 321 11.57 12.57 14.46
CA LEU A 321 12.75 11.74 14.72
C LEU A 321 13.17 10.92 13.50
N LYS A 322 12.20 10.32 12.79
CA LYS A 322 12.45 9.54 11.58
C LYS A 322 12.99 10.39 10.43
N PHE A 323 12.46 11.60 10.23
CA PHE A 323 13.00 12.57 9.26
C PHE A 323 14.50 12.82 9.47
N GLY A 324 14.95 12.93 10.73
CA GLY A 324 16.36 13.08 11.05
C GLY A 324 17.24 11.88 10.71
N GLU A 325 16.68 10.66 10.64
CA GLU A 325 17.39 9.47 10.19
C GLU A 325 17.49 9.42 8.66
N GLU A 326 16.39 9.73 7.98
CA GLU A 326 16.30 9.75 6.51
C GLU A 326 17.23 10.81 5.88
N GLU A 327 17.36 11.99 6.51
CA GLU A 327 18.33 13.02 6.11
C GLU A 327 19.78 12.53 6.26
N LYS A 328 20.14 11.89 7.39
CA LYS A 328 21.49 11.33 7.62
C LYS A 328 21.84 10.24 6.61
N GLU A 329 20.88 9.41 6.19
CA GLU A 329 21.12 8.42 5.15
C GLU A 329 21.38 9.04 3.78
N LYS A 330 20.64 10.09 3.42
CA LYS A 330 20.84 10.82 2.17
C LYS A 330 22.24 11.43 2.10
N GLU A 331 22.68 12.10 3.16
CA GLU A 331 24.02 12.68 3.25
C GLU A 331 25.13 11.63 3.06
N LYS A 332 24.99 10.45 3.68
CA LYS A 332 25.92 9.32 3.50
C LYS A 332 25.93 8.81 2.05
N ARG A 333 24.78 8.72 1.39
CA ARG A 333 24.69 8.28 -0.02
C ARG A 333 25.36 9.29 -0.96
N ASP A 334 25.14 10.59 -0.72
CA ASP A 334 25.70 11.66 -1.55
C ASP A 334 27.22 11.80 -1.37
N SER A 335 27.76 11.62 -0.16
CA SER A 335 29.21 11.61 0.08
C SER A 335 29.89 10.41 -0.60
N SER A 336 29.30 9.22 -0.50
CA SER A 336 29.78 7.99 -1.17
C SER A 336 29.82 8.14 -2.70
N ARG A 337 28.84 8.85 -3.27
CA ARG A 337 28.75 9.09 -4.72
C ARG A 337 29.79 10.10 -5.20
N LYS A 338 30.15 11.09 -4.39
CA LYS A 338 31.22 12.06 -4.68
C LYS A 338 32.61 11.41 -4.64
N GLU A 339 32.88 10.54 -3.68
CA GLU A 339 34.16 9.81 -3.60
C GLU A 339 34.38 8.88 -4.81
N ASN A 340 33.37 8.11 -5.20
CA ASN A 340 33.47 7.22 -6.37
C ASN A 340 33.64 7.95 -7.71
N ASN A 341 33.17 9.20 -7.83
CA ASN A 341 33.35 9.99 -9.05
C ASN A 341 34.70 10.74 -9.09
N SER A 342 35.35 10.95 -7.94
CA SER A 342 36.70 11.52 -7.85
C SER A 342 37.82 10.51 -8.17
N GLY A 343 37.54 9.21 -8.07
CA GLY A 343 38.51 8.13 -8.35
C GLY A 343 38.69 7.77 -9.84
N LYS A 344 37.94 8.39 -10.76
CA LYS A 344 37.99 8.08 -12.21
C LYS A 344 38.62 9.16 -13.09
N GLY A 345 39.27 10.16 -12.47
CA GLY A 345 39.85 11.34 -13.15
C GLY A 345 41.37 11.50 -13.00
N SER A 346 42.14 10.43 -12.77
CA SER A 346 43.61 10.50 -12.80
C SER A 346 44.17 9.17 -13.32
N GLY A 347 44.33 9.09 -14.63
CA GLY A 347 44.74 7.88 -15.35
C GLY A 347 45.47 8.21 -16.64
N SER A 348 46.59 8.95 -16.50
CA SER A 348 47.72 9.04 -17.43
C SER A 348 47.44 9.43 -18.88
N ASP A 349 47.64 10.72 -19.17
CA ASP A 349 48.29 11.14 -20.42
C ASP A 349 49.68 10.51 -20.46
N ARG A 350 49.88 9.57 -21.39
CA ARG A 350 51.20 9.11 -21.82
C ARG A 350 51.37 9.46 -23.28
N ASP A 351 52.30 10.39 -23.49
CA ASP A 351 52.89 10.79 -24.76
C ASP A 351 53.16 9.59 -25.68
N GLY A 352 52.50 9.59 -26.83
CA GLY A 352 52.77 8.71 -27.96
C GLY A 352 53.00 9.58 -29.21
N LYS A 353 54.28 9.87 -29.48
CA LYS A 353 54.81 10.67 -30.58
C LYS A 353 54.06 10.50 -31.92
N ASP A 354 53.56 11.61 -32.44
CA ASP A 354 53.13 11.76 -33.82
C ASP A 354 54.32 11.73 -34.79
N ASN A 355 54.21 10.81 -35.74
CA ASN A 355 55.00 10.72 -36.95
C ASN A 355 54.28 11.54 -38.04
N SER A 356 54.80 12.71 -38.39
CA SER A 356 54.48 13.32 -39.68
C SER A 356 55.67 14.10 -40.22
N GLY A 357 56.24 13.57 -41.30
CA GLY A 357 57.09 14.33 -42.20
C GLY A 357 56.24 15.18 -43.13
N SER A 358 56.62 16.44 -43.31
CA SER A 358 56.56 17.11 -44.61
C SER A 358 57.33 18.42 -44.48
N GLY A 359 58.49 18.48 -45.13
CA GLY A 359 59.23 19.71 -45.34
C GLY A 359 58.67 20.43 -46.56
N SER A 360 58.30 21.70 -46.38
CA SER A 360 58.20 22.66 -47.46
C SER A 360 58.59 24.04 -46.94
N ASN A 361 59.80 24.43 -47.33
CA ASN A 361 60.44 25.71 -47.07
C ASN A 361 59.88 26.76 -48.03
N SER A 362 59.29 27.84 -47.50
CA SER A 362 58.88 29.00 -48.28
C SER A 362 59.19 30.31 -47.54
N GLY A 363 59.90 31.20 -48.23
CA GLY A 363 59.69 32.64 -48.11
C GLY A 363 60.66 33.42 -47.23
N LYS A 364 61.76 33.86 -47.84
CA LYS A 364 62.54 35.04 -47.42
C LYS A 364 61.64 36.30 -47.51
N ASN A 365 61.68 37.12 -46.46
CA ASN A 365 61.34 38.54 -46.53
C ASN A 365 62.58 39.35 -46.95
N GLY A 366 62.37 40.43 -47.71
CA GLY A 366 63.24 41.60 -47.72
C GLY A 366 63.24 42.29 -46.35
N ASP A 367 64.13 43.19 -45.99
CA ASP A 367 64.99 44.10 -46.75
C ASP A 367 66.47 43.97 -46.35
#